data_AF-A0A1V6PFK0-F1
#
_entry.id   AF-A0A1V6PFK0-F1
#
_cell.length_a   1.000
_cell.length_b   1.000
_cell.length_c   1.000
_cell.angle_alpha   90.00
_cell.angle_beta   90.00
_cell.angle_gamma   90.00
#
_symmetry.space_group_name_H-M   'P 1'
#
loop_
_entity.id
_entity.type
_entity.pdbx_description
1 polymer ?
#
loop_
_entity_poly.entity_id
_entity_poly.type
_entity_poly.pdbx_seq_one_letter_code
_entity_poly.pdbx_strand_id
1 'polypeptide(L)'
;MWKPSERLMETIRHYASFPATGVSLRQMVQFGDRPSTGTLFRASQFLSEELPIRLAHRVQDLGELPDGLSDMPSIKKVQDWYAQSFEEIINLPRPSVTQEVKNRLLRPGRTNGGGSKILSEVTHNPSVREGQYRSSPSSLNGNGNGKAAAAGGRRYFVPADDHADWPPELNDYNQRFSKTLQQIKRRHDSVVTTVAQGILEWKRVRQRMQIDSTIQSFLDRFYMSRIGIRMLIGQHIALTEQTHVKHPNYVGIICTKTNVRDIALEAIENARFVCEDYYGLFEAPKVQLVCKENLNFMYVPGHLSHMLFETLKNSLRAVVEQHGADREQFPVTKVIVAEGKEDITIKVSDEGGGIPRSAIPLVWTYMYTTVEQTPNLDPDFDKSDFKAPMAGFGYGLPISRLYARYFGGDLKLISMEGYGTDVYLHLNHGRVRFTTSHRLHPNYIEPDPKPAPSRGLTPMNVQALRSRLHSREVSERKQVGDAESLFHAEQQLWRDEDV
;
A
#
# COMPACT_ATOMS: atom_id res chain seq x y z
N MET A 1 27.32 11.94 -11.06
CA MET A 1 26.14 11.13 -11.42
C MET A 1 26.56 9.67 -11.36
N TRP A 2 25.84 8.83 -10.61
CA TRP A 2 26.11 7.38 -10.53
C TRP A 2 25.89 6.74 -11.90
N LYS A 3 26.65 5.69 -12.24
CA LYS A 3 26.49 4.93 -13.48
C LYS A 3 26.67 3.43 -13.21
N PRO A 4 25.83 2.56 -13.78
CA PRO A 4 25.96 1.12 -13.59
C PRO A 4 27.22 0.59 -14.28
N SER A 5 27.95 -0.29 -13.60
CA SER A 5 29.03 -1.06 -14.24
C SER A 5 28.48 -2.20 -15.10
N GLU A 6 29.24 -2.67 -16.08
CA GLU A 6 28.85 -3.80 -16.93
C GLU A 6 28.58 -5.06 -16.11
N ARG A 7 29.47 -5.36 -15.14
CA ARG A 7 29.33 -6.47 -14.20
C ARG A 7 28.05 -6.36 -13.35
N LEU A 8 27.67 -5.14 -12.94
CA LEU A 8 26.42 -4.93 -12.21
C LEU A 8 25.21 -5.30 -13.08
N MET A 9 25.21 -4.88 -14.35
CA MET A 9 24.13 -5.19 -15.29
C MET A 9 24.01 -6.68 -15.59
N GLU A 10 25.13 -7.40 -15.70
CA GLU A 10 25.12 -8.88 -15.81
C GLU A 10 24.49 -9.53 -14.57
N THR A 11 24.86 -9.03 -13.37
CA THR A 11 24.29 -9.52 -12.11
C THR A 11 22.78 -9.25 -12.05
N ILE A 12 22.34 -8.07 -12.48
CA ILE A 12 20.92 -7.72 -12.57
C ILE A 12 20.18 -8.70 -13.49
N ARG A 13 20.72 -8.99 -14.69
CA ARG A 13 20.11 -9.96 -15.62
C ARG A 13 19.99 -11.36 -15.00
N HIS A 14 20.99 -11.78 -14.23
CA HIS A 14 20.92 -13.04 -13.50
C HIS A 14 19.77 -13.03 -12.48
N TYR A 15 19.64 -11.98 -11.67
CA TYR A 15 18.58 -11.87 -10.67
C TYR A 15 17.17 -11.77 -11.29
N ALA A 16 17.04 -11.12 -12.45
CA ALA A 16 15.78 -11.00 -13.17
C ALA A 16 15.28 -12.32 -13.78
N SER A 17 16.09 -13.39 -13.75
CA SER A 17 15.66 -14.73 -14.18
C SER A 17 14.86 -15.48 -13.10
N PHE A 18 14.93 -15.05 -11.84
CA PHE A 18 14.23 -15.71 -10.73
C PHE A 18 12.80 -15.19 -10.58
N PRO A 19 11.81 -16.05 -10.26
CA PRO A 19 10.45 -15.61 -10.02
C PRO A 19 10.34 -14.83 -8.69
N ALA A 20 9.53 -13.77 -8.66
CA ALA A 20 9.22 -13.05 -7.44
C ALA A 20 8.20 -13.81 -6.58
N THR A 21 8.36 -13.78 -5.25
CA THR A 21 7.48 -14.46 -4.29
C THR A 21 6.29 -13.57 -3.93
N GLY A 22 5.06 -14.09 -4.04
CA GLY A 22 3.87 -13.39 -3.53
C GLY A 22 3.78 -13.42 -2.01
N VAL A 23 3.29 -12.34 -1.38
CA VAL A 23 3.10 -12.27 0.08
C VAL A 23 1.72 -11.68 0.38
N SER A 24 0.91 -12.40 1.16
CA SER A 24 -0.43 -11.95 1.56
C SER A 24 -0.40 -11.03 2.79
N LEU A 25 -1.40 -10.16 2.93
CA LEU A 25 -1.57 -9.30 4.12
C LEU A 25 -1.54 -10.13 5.42
N ARG A 26 -2.19 -11.30 5.41
CA ARG A 26 -2.25 -12.21 6.56
C ARG A 26 -0.87 -12.78 6.93
N GLN A 27 -0.06 -13.14 5.94
CA GLN A 27 1.31 -13.61 6.18
C GLN A 27 2.18 -12.49 6.77
N MET A 28 2.02 -11.25 6.30
CA MET A 28 2.74 -10.09 6.85
C MET A 28 2.39 -9.83 8.33
N VAL A 29 1.10 -9.95 8.69
CA VAL A 29 0.64 -9.78 10.07
C VAL A 29 1.08 -10.94 10.97
N GLN A 30 0.91 -12.19 10.53
CA GLN A 30 1.32 -13.36 11.32
C GLN A 30 2.81 -13.35 11.66
N PHE A 31 3.62 -12.79 10.75
CA PHE A 31 5.05 -12.65 10.94
C PHE A 31 5.41 -11.49 11.88
N GLY A 32 4.72 -10.35 11.76
CA GLY A 32 5.05 -9.13 12.52
C GLY A 32 4.36 -8.98 13.88
N ASP A 33 3.42 -9.85 14.26
CA ASP A 33 2.61 -9.73 15.49
C ASP A 33 3.45 -9.61 16.78
N ARG A 34 4.64 -10.21 16.79
CA ARG A 34 5.61 -10.13 17.88
C ARG A 34 6.98 -9.75 17.33
N PRO A 35 7.27 -8.45 17.16
CA PRO A 35 8.59 -8.04 16.68
C PRO A 35 9.63 -8.36 17.76
N SER A 36 10.71 -8.99 17.32
CA SER A 36 11.88 -9.36 18.11
C SER A 36 13.11 -9.31 17.22
N THR A 37 14.32 -9.28 17.81
CA THR A 37 15.56 -9.26 17.03
C THR A 37 15.66 -10.46 16.08
N GLY A 38 15.28 -11.66 16.53
CA GLY A 38 15.29 -12.86 15.71
C GLY A 38 14.25 -12.83 14.60
N THR A 39 13.03 -12.37 14.91
CA THR A 39 11.96 -12.24 13.92
C THR A 39 12.32 -11.18 12.87
N LEU A 40 12.80 -10.00 13.28
CA LEU A 40 13.29 -8.97 12.36
C LEU A 40 14.44 -9.47 11.50
N PHE A 41 15.37 -10.25 12.07
CA PHE A 41 16.47 -10.81 11.29
C PHE A 41 15.98 -11.76 10.19
N ARG A 42 15.00 -12.62 10.48
CA ARG A 42 14.34 -13.44 9.44
C ARG A 42 13.69 -12.58 8.35
N ALA A 43 13.12 -11.43 8.73
CA ALA A 43 12.54 -10.47 7.81
C ALA A 43 13.62 -9.88 6.89
N SER A 44 14.73 -9.43 7.50
CA SER A 44 15.89 -8.89 6.80
C SER A 44 16.44 -9.91 5.81
N GLN A 45 16.56 -11.18 6.22
CA GLN A 45 17.02 -12.26 5.34
C GLN A 45 16.10 -12.43 4.13
N PHE A 46 14.78 -12.57 4.36
CA PHE A 46 13.79 -12.67 3.28
C PHE A 46 13.90 -11.49 2.30
N LEU A 47 13.93 -10.26 2.81
CA LEU A 47 13.99 -9.07 1.98
C LEU A 47 15.32 -8.90 1.25
N SER A 48 16.43 -9.31 1.87
CA SER A 48 17.76 -9.30 1.24
C SER A 48 17.88 -10.27 0.06
N GLU A 49 16.96 -11.23 -0.06
CA GLU A 49 16.88 -12.20 -1.16
C GLU A 49 15.78 -11.81 -2.16
N GLU A 50 14.64 -11.33 -1.68
CA GLU A 50 13.46 -11.02 -2.50
C GLU A 50 13.53 -9.63 -3.18
N LEU A 51 14.00 -8.59 -2.48
CA LEU A 51 14.06 -7.24 -3.05
C LEU A 51 15.00 -7.14 -4.27
N PRO A 52 16.21 -7.74 -4.27
CA PRO A 52 17.06 -7.74 -5.46
C PRO A 52 16.38 -8.32 -6.70
N ILE A 53 15.61 -9.42 -6.55
CA ILE A 53 14.85 -10.02 -7.65
C ILE A 53 13.82 -9.02 -8.20
N ARG A 54 13.03 -8.40 -7.32
CA ARG A 54 12.01 -7.42 -7.72
C ARG A 54 12.60 -6.17 -8.38
N LEU A 55 13.70 -5.64 -7.83
CA LEU A 55 14.39 -4.48 -8.40
C LEU A 55 15.00 -4.83 -9.76
N ALA A 56 15.60 -6.01 -9.91
CA ALA A 56 16.18 -6.46 -11.16
C ALA A 56 15.14 -6.55 -12.29
N HIS A 57 13.95 -7.10 -12.00
CA HIS A 57 12.85 -7.06 -12.96
C HIS A 57 12.50 -5.64 -13.40
N ARG A 58 12.50 -4.66 -12.49
CA ARG A 58 12.22 -3.25 -12.86
C ARG A 58 13.29 -2.65 -13.75
N VAL A 59 14.57 -2.93 -13.49
CA VAL A 59 15.67 -2.46 -14.34
C VAL A 59 15.52 -3.04 -15.75
N GLN A 60 15.22 -4.33 -15.87
CA GLN A 60 15.03 -5.00 -17.15
C GLN A 60 13.79 -4.47 -17.88
N ASP A 61 12.63 -4.44 -17.20
CA ASP A 61 11.36 -3.96 -17.75
C ASP A 61 11.50 -2.52 -18.29
N LEU A 62 12.17 -1.61 -17.57
CA LEU A 62 12.41 -0.23 -18.00
C LEU A 62 13.35 -0.15 -19.22
N GLY A 63 14.33 -1.05 -19.32
CA GLY A 63 15.25 -1.10 -20.45
C GLY A 63 14.64 -1.67 -21.73
N GLU A 64 13.64 -2.54 -21.59
CA GLU A 64 12.92 -3.20 -22.69
C GLU A 64 11.67 -2.43 -23.14
N LEU A 65 11.45 -1.22 -22.61
CA LEU A 65 10.33 -0.37 -23.02
C LEU A 65 10.37 -0.12 -24.54
N PRO A 66 9.24 -0.31 -25.24
CA PRO A 66 9.21 -0.25 -26.70
C PRO A 66 9.41 1.17 -27.21
N ASP A 67 9.61 1.27 -28.52
CA ASP A 67 9.38 2.52 -29.25
C ASP A 67 10.27 3.71 -28.85
N GLY A 68 11.46 3.41 -28.29
CA GLY A 68 12.40 4.41 -27.80
C GLY A 68 11.95 5.10 -26.51
N LEU A 69 10.90 4.61 -25.84
CA LEU A 69 10.51 5.14 -24.53
C LEU A 69 11.57 4.83 -23.47
N SER A 70 12.27 3.68 -23.57
CA SER A 70 13.43 3.35 -22.74
C SER A 70 14.58 4.36 -22.88
N ASP A 71 14.63 5.09 -24.00
CA ASP A 71 15.69 6.06 -24.25
C ASP A 71 15.48 7.42 -23.60
N MET A 72 14.27 7.71 -23.12
CA MET A 72 13.92 8.98 -22.52
C MET A 72 14.75 9.26 -21.25
N PRO A 73 15.31 10.48 -21.08
CA PRO A 73 16.14 10.81 -19.92
C PRO A 73 15.49 10.49 -18.58
N SER A 74 14.19 10.78 -18.42
CA SER A 74 13.48 10.49 -17.18
C SER A 74 13.30 8.98 -16.93
N ILE A 75 13.13 8.17 -17.98
CA ILE A 75 13.04 6.71 -17.86
C ILE A 75 14.39 6.11 -17.47
N LYS A 76 15.49 6.55 -18.11
CA LYS A 76 16.87 6.15 -17.76
C LYS A 76 17.21 6.51 -16.31
N LYS A 77 16.83 7.70 -15.85
CA LYS A 77 17.01 8.14 -14.46
C LYS A 77 16.34 7.20 -13.46
N VAL A 78 15.11 6.78 -13.75
CA VAL A 78 14.38 5.82 -12.89
C VAL A 78 15.05 4.44 -12.95
N GLN A 79 15.47 3.99 -14.12
CA GLN A 79 16.21 2.73 -14.29
C GLN A 79 17.49 2.72 -13.44
N ASP A 80 18.26 3.80 -13.45
CA ASP A 80 19.46 3.96 -12.64
C ASP A 80 19.15 3.92 -11.14
N TRP A 81 18.06 4.54 -10.68
CA TRP A 81 17.64 4.44 -9.28
C TRP A 81 17.35 3.01 -8.83
N TYR A 82 16.71 2.20 -9.69
CA TYR A 82 16.48 0.78 -9.41
C TYR A 82 17.80 0.00 -9.38
N ALA A 83 18.70 0.24 -10.33
CA ALA A 83 20.00 -0.44 -10.41
C ALA A 83 20.92 -0.08 -9.22
N GLN A 84 20.94 1.19 -8.81
CA GLN A 84 21.66 1.64 -7.62
C GLN A 84 21.11 0.99 -6.35
N SER A 85 19.78 0.95 -6.21
CA SER A 85 19.13 0.33 -5.03
C SER A 85 19.39 -1.18 -4.97
N PHE A 86 19.46 -1.83 -6.14
CA PHE A 86 19.86 -3.22 -6.24
C PHE A 86 21.30 -3.43 -5.76
N GLU A 87 22.24 -2.62 -6.26
CA GLU A 87 23.66 -2.66 -5.87
C GLU A 87 23.85 -2.49 -4.37
N GLU A 88 23.15 -1.53 -3.76
CA GLU A 88 23.23 -1.26 -2.32
C GLU A 88 22.76 -2.45 -1.46
N ILE A 89 21.72 -3.17 -1.88
CA ILE A 89 21.22 -4.34 -1.13
C ILE A 89 22.18 -5.52 -1.26
N ILE A 90 22.67 -5.83 -2.46
CA ILE A 90 23.53 -7.01 -2.67
C ILE A 90 24.91 -6.85 -2.04
N ASN A 91 25.39 -5.61 -1.92
CA ASN A 91 26.68 -5.30 -1.32
C ASN A 91 26.60 -5.12 0.20
N LEU A 92 25.40 -5.16 0.80
CA LEU A 92 25.27 -5.02 2.24
C LEU A 92 25.89 -6.24 2.97
N PRO A 93 26.90 -6.05 3.83
CA PRO A 93 27.57 -7.16 4.50
C PRO A 93 26.62 -7.93 5.42
N ARG A 94 26.46 -9.23 5.16
CA ARG A 94 25.69 -10.16 6.01
C ARG A 94 26.49 -10.50 7.27
N PRO A 95 25.84 -10.67 8.44
CA PRO A 95 26.54 -11.01 9.68
C PRO A 95 27.08 -12.45 9.62
N SER A 96 28.25 -12.68 10.21
CA SER A 96 28.78 -14.02 10.41
C SER A 96 28.07 -14.67 11.60
N VAL A 97 27.08 -15.52 11.31
CA VAL A 97 26.28 -16.18 12.34
C VAL A 97 26.80 -17.60 12.59
N THR A 98 27.02 -17.97 13.86
CA THR A 98 27.42 -19.33 14.25
C THR A 98 26.36 -20.36 13.87
N GLN A 99 26.77 -21.63 13.71
CA GLN A 99 25.83 -22.70 13.33
C GLN A 99 24.72 -22.91 14.37
N GLU A 100 25.03 -22.67 15.64
CA GLU A 100 24.06 -22.72 16.74
C GLU A 100 22.97 -21.66 16.60
N VAL A 101 23.36 -20.41 16.33
CA VAL A 101 22.41 -19.30 16.15
C VAL A 101 21.59 -19.51 14.88
N LYS A 102 22.18 -20.04 13.79
CA LYS A 102 21.43 -20.46 12.58
C LYS A 102 20.38 -21.52 12.89
N ASN A 103 20.75 -22.55 13.66
CA ASN A 103 19.82 -23.62 14.05
C ASN A 103 18.68 -23.08 14.92
N ARG A 104 18.97 -22.13 15.83
CA ARG A 104 17.97 -21.44 16.64
C ARG A 104 17.04 -20.57 15.78
N LEU A 105 17.60 -19.86 14.81
CA LEU A 105 16.86 -19.11 13.78
C LEU A 105 16.06 -20.02 12.83
N LEU A 106 16.15 -21.35 12.89
CA LEU A 106 15.29 -22.25 12.11
C LEU A 106 14.21 -22.95 12.96
N ARG A 107 14.29 -22.87 14.29
CA ARG A 107 13.29 -23.46 15.17
C ARG A 107 12.00 -22.63 15.14
N PRO A 108 10.82 -23.24 14.90
CA PRO A 108 9.55 -22.56 15.10
C PRO A 108 9.37 -22.28 16.60
N GLY A 109 8.98 -21.06 16.97
CA GLY A 109 8.67 -20.74 18.36
C GLY A 109 7.60 -21.70 18.92
N ARG A 110 7.87 -22.31 20.08
CA ARG A 110 6.91 -23.21 20.74
C ARG A 110 5.81 -22.39 21.41
N THR A 111 4.64 -22.30 20.79
CA THR A 111 3.42 -21.85 21.48
C THR A 111 2.82 -23.01 22.27
N ASN A 112 2.73 -22.88 23.60
CA ASN A 112 2.00 -23.82 24.45
C ASN A 112 0.54 -23.95 23.98
N GLY A 113 0.12 -25.15 23.55
CA GLY A 113 -1.30 -25.51 23.48
C GLY A 113 -2.05 -25.34 22.14
N GLY A 114 -1.38 -25.30 20.99
CA GLY A 114 -2.10 -25.38 19.71
C GLY A 114 -1.15 -25.67 18.54
N GLY A 115 -1.42 -26.72 17.77
CA GLY A 115 -0.64 -27.07 16.60
C GLY A 115 -0.44 -25.87 15.67
N SER A 116 0.73 -25.80 15.02
CA SER A 116 1.11 -24.76 14.07
C SER A 116 -0.09 -24.41 13.19
N LYS A 117 -0.73 -23.26 13.45
CA LYS A 117 -1.88 -22.79 12.66
C LYS A 117 -1.43 -22.80 11.21
N ILE A 118 -2.06 -23.65 10.41
CA ILE A 118 -1.80 -23.82 8.98
C ILE A 118 -1.65 -22.43 8.36
N LEU A 119 -0.44 -22.11 7.91
CA LEU A 119 -0.12 -20.87 7.20
C LEU A 119 -1.05 -20.77 6.00
N SER A 120 -1.68 -19.61 5.82
CA SER A 120 -2.48 -19.35 4.63
C SER A 120 -1.63 -19.56 3.38
N GLU A 121 -2.25 -20.09 2.32
CA GLU A 121 -1.60 -20.30 1.03
C GLU A 121 -0.95 -19.00 0.52
N VAL A 122 0.20 -19.14 -0.13
CA VAL A 122 0.90 -18.02 -0.79
C VAL A 122 -0.06 -17.44 -1.83
N THR A 123 -0.44 -16.17 -1.67
CA THR A 123 -1.27 -15.49 -2.66
C THR A 123 -0.46 -15.21 -3.93
N HIS A 124 -1.09 -15.36 -5.08
CA HIS A 124 -0.50 -15.00 -6.37
C HIS A 124 -0.02 -13.55 -6.36
N ASN A 125 1.19 -13.29 -6.87
CA ASN A 125 1.71 -11.93 -7.00
C ASN A 125 1.04 -11.27 -8.22
N PRO A 126 0.17 -10.26 -8.04
CA PRO A 126 -0.61 -9.68 -9.13
C PRO A 126 0.25 -8.93 -10.17
N SER A 127 1.54 -8.69 -9.91
CA SER A 127 2.46 -8.07 -10.88
C SER A 127 3.13 -9.06 -11.85
N VAL A 128 2.94 -10.37 -11.65
CA VAL A 128 3.57 -11.44 -12.44
C VAL A 128 2.52 -12.15 -13.31
N ARG A 129 2.74 -12.25 -14.63
CA ARG A 129 1.84 -12.99 -15.53
C ARG A 129 1.92 -14.49 -15.24
N GLU A 130 0.79 -15.17 -15.41
CA GLU A 130 0.75 -16.63 -15.42
C GLU A 130 1.62 -17.16 -16.56
N GLY A 131 2.59 -18.03 -16.26
CA GLY A 131 3.59 -18.51 -17.24
C GLY A 131 4.72 -17.53 -17.60
N GLN A 132 4.83 -16.35 -16.96
CA GLN A 132 5.89 -15.37 -17.25
C GLN A 132 7.31 -15.93 -17.01
N TYR A 133 7.46 -16.79 -16.01
CA TYR A 133 8.71 -17.47 -15.69
C TYR A 133 8.53 -18.97 -15.94
N ARG A 134 9.59 -19.67 -16.38
CA ARG A 134 9.57 -21.15 -16.51
C ARG A 134 9.18 -21.88 -15.22
N SER A 135 9.25 -21.18 -14.09
CA SER A 135 8.92 -21.62 -12.74
C SER A 135 7.66 -20.96 -12.15
N SER A 136 6.90 -20.16 -12.91
CA SER A 136 5.60 -19.64 -12.48
C SER A 136 4.65 -20.83 -12.22
N PRO A 137 3.90 -20.87 -11.11
CA PRO A 137 2.94 -21.93 -10.87
C PRO A 137 1.85 -21.82 -11.95
N SER A 138 1.79 -22.78 -12.87
CA SER A 138 0.64 -22.93 -13.77
C SER A 138 -0.56 -23.39 -12.94
N SER A 139 -1.73 -22.80 -13.18
CA SER A 139 -2.98 -23.32 -12.64
C SER A 139 -3.14 -24.83 -12.94
N LEU A 140 -3.31 -25.59 -11.86
CA LEU A 140 -3.93 -26.93 -11.73
C LEU A 140 -3.39 -28.09 -12.59
N ASN A 141 -2.61 -28.99 -11.96
CA ASN A 141 -3.06 -30.38 -11.75
C ASN A 141 -2.17 -31.09 -10.73
N GLY A 142 -2.78 -31.92 -9.88
CA GLY A 142 -2.09 -32.60 -8.79
C GLY A 142 -1.02 -33.58 -9.29
N ASN A 143 0.23 -33.14 -9.38
CA ASN A 143 1.38 -33.99 -9.09
C ASN A 143 2.69 -33.20 -8.90
N GLY A 144 3.37 -33.47 -7.79
CA GLY A 144 4.85 -33.44 -7.74
C GLY A 144 5.54 -32.13 -7.34
N ASN A 145 5.49 -31.06 -8.13
CA ASN A 145 6.62 -30.10 -8.13
C ASN A 145 6.38 -28.69 -7.55
N GLY A 146 5.14 -28.31 -7.21
CA GLY A 146 4.82 -27.01 -6.57
C GLY A 146 5.24 -26.89 -5.09
N LYS A 147 5.74 -27.98 -4.48
CA LYS A 147 6.05 -28.02 -3.04
C LYS A 147 7.35 -27.31 -2.66
N ALA A 148 8.32 -27.15 -3.58
CA ALA A 148 9.63 -26.58 -3.26
C ALA A 148 9.60 -25.04 -3.06
N ALA A 149 8.92 -24.30 -3.94
CA ALA A 149 8.75 -22.85 -3.80
C ALA A 149 7.87 -22.49 -2.58
N ALA A 150 6.79 -23.26 -2.34
CA ALA A 150 5.97 -23.14 -1.15
C ALA A 150 6.75 -23.47 0.15
N ALA A 151 7.73 -24.40 0.09
CA ALA A 151 8.58 -24.73 1.23
C ALA A 151 9.63 -23.64 1.55
N GLY A 152 10.13 -22.91 0.53
CA GLY A 152 11.06 -21.78 0.71
C GLY A 152 10.42 -20.59 1.43
N GLY A 153 9.25 -20.14 0.96
CA GLY A 153 8.51 -19.06 1.62
C GLY A 153 8.08 -19.42 3.05
N ARG A 154 7.67 -20.68 3.29
CA ARG A 154 7.28 -21.17 4.62
C ARG A 154 8.38 -21.04 5.68
N ARG A 155 9.67 -20.98 5.30
CA ARG A 155 10.78 -20.85 6.27
C ARG A 155 10.88 -19.45 6.88
N TYR A 156 10.49 -18.42 6.14
CA TYR A 156 10.63 -17.04 6.58
C TYR A 156 9.45 -16.56 7.45
N PHE A 157 8.23 -17.05 7.20
CA PHE A 157 7.01 -16.57 7.87
C PHE A 157 6.68 -17.28 9.19
N VAL A 158 7.70 -17.63 9.97
CA VAL A 158 7.55 -18.23 11.30
C VAL A 158 8.24 -17.32 12.32
N PRO A 159 7.64 -17.04 13.49
CA PRO A 159 8.31 -16.31 14.56
C PRO A 159 9.56 -17.04 15.06
N ALA A 160 10.61 -16.29 15.42
CA ALA A 160 11.82 -16.86 15.99
C ALA A 160 11.60 -17.31 17.46
N ASP A 161 12.43 -18.25 17.92
CA ASP A 161 12.45 -18.65 19.33
C ASP A 161 13.25 -17.61 20.16
N ASP A 162 12.52 -16.69 20.78
CA ASP A 162 13.06 -15.52 21.50
C ASP A 162 13.25 -15.75 23.01
N HIS A 163 13.33 -17.00 23.48
CA HIS A 163 13.49 -17.29 24.92
C HIS A 163 14.84 -16.87 25.54
N ALA A 164 15.83 -16.50 24.72
CA ALA A 164 17.14 -16.03 25.17
C ALA A 164 17.61 -14.83 24.33
N ASP A 165 18.63 -14.11 24.80
CA ASP A 165 19.17 -12.98 24.06
C ASP A 165 19.77 -13.41 22.72
N TRP A 166 19.64 -12.54 21.72
CA TRP A 166 20.24 -12.73 20.40
C TRP A 166 21.61 -12.05 20.34
N PRO A 167 22.55 -12.56 19.53
CA PRO A 167 23.84 -11.91 19.35
C PRO A 167 23.68 -10.45 18.88
N PRO A 168 24.46 -9.49 19.43
CA PRO A 168 24.37 -8.08 19.05
C PRO A 168 24.51 -7.81 17.56
N GLU A 169 25.26 -8.67 16.85
CA GLU A 169 25.51 -8.58 15.40
C GLU A 169 24.21 -8.72 14.58
N LEU A 170 23.21 -9.44 15.09
CA LEU A 170 21.90 -9.54 14.42
C LEU A 170 21.13 -8.22 14.51
N ASN A 171 21.17 -7.57 15.67
CA ASN A 171 20.52 -6.28 15.87
C ASN A 171 21.22 -5.18 15.05
N ASP A 172 22.56 -5.16 15.05
CA ASP A 172 23.35 -4.26 14.22
C ASP A 172 23.00 -4.42 12.73
N TYR A 173 22.94 -5.66 12.23
CA TYR A 173 22.54 -5.91 10.84
C TYR A 173 21.12 -5.43 10.55
N ASN A 174 20.15 -5.68 11.43
CA ASN A 174 18.77 -5.20 11.25
C ASN A 174 18.71 -3.67 11.16
N GLN A 175 19.46 -2.96 12.01
CA GLN A 175 19.51 -1.50 11.98
C GLN A 175 20.16 -0.98 10.70
N ARG A 176 21.30 -1.56 10.29
CA ARG A 176 21.96 -1.20 9.02
C ARG A 176 21.07 -1.47 7.81
N PHE A 177 20.42 -2.62 7.77
CA PHE A 177 19.50 -2.99 6.70
C PHE A 177 18.29 -2.06 6.64
N SER A 178 17.65 -1.76 7.78
CA SER A 178 16.55 -0.80 7.85
C SER A 178 16.96 0.59 7.35
N LYS A 179 18.16 1.07 7.74
CA LYS A 179 18.70 2.35 7.25
C LYS A 179 18.92 2.35 5.73
N THR A 180 19.46 1.26 5.17
CA THR A 180 19.58 1.09 3.70
C THR A 180 18.20 1.12 3.04
N LEU A 181 17.20 0.44 3.60
CA LEU A 181 15.84 0.45 3.07
C LEU A 181 15.17 1.82 3.16
N GLN A 182 15.43 2.61 4.20
CA GLN A 182 14.96 4.00 4.31
C GLN A 182 15.55 4.88 3.20
N GLN A 183 16.85 4.74 2.91
CA GLN A 183 17.51 5.45 1.80
C GLN A 183 16.90 5.08 0.45
N ILE A 184 16.65 3.78 0.23
CA ILE A 184 15.98 3.29 -0.98
C ILE A 184 14.54 3.83 -1.07
N LYS A 185 13.77 3.81 0.02
CA LYS A 185 12.40 4.38 0.04
C LYS A 185 12.42 5.83 -0.45
N ARG A 186 13.29 6.67 0.12
CA ARG A 186 13.45 8.09 -0.22
C ARG A 186 13.87 8.31 -1.68
N ARG A 187 14.85 7.54 -2.17
CA ARG A 187 15.30 7.60 -3.58
C ARG A 187 14.14 7.37 -4.55
N HIS A 188 13.20 6.49 -4.18
CA HIS A 188 12.11 6.06 -5.04
C HIS A 188 10.83 6.89 -4.91
N ASP A 189 10.78 7.93 -4.07
CA ASP A 189 9.54 8.69 -3.82
C ASP A 189 9.03 9.40 -5.08
N SER A 190 9.91 10.00 -5.87
CA SER A 190 9.58 10.71 -7.11
C SER A 190 9.48 9.81 -8.35
N VAL A 191 9.47 8.49 -8.21
CA VAL A 191 9.40 7.57 -9.37
C VAL A 191 8.13 7.76 -10.19
N VAL A 192 6.97 7.97 -9.55
CA VAL A 192 5.70 8.14 -10.28
C VAL A 192 5.74 9.39 -11.15
N THR A 193 6.15 10.52 -10.59
CA THR A 193 6.25 11.81 -11.30
C THR A 193 7.33 11.78 -12.38
N THR A 194 8.47 11.13 -12.11
CA THR A 194 9.56 11.01 -13.09
C THR A 194 9.18 10.10 -14.25
N VAL A 195 8.48 8.97 -14.01
CA VAL A 195 7.98 8.13 -15.12
C VAL A 195 6.92 8.88 -15.94
N ALA A 196 6.02 9.62 -15.29
CA ALA A 196 5.04 10.46 -15.99
C ALA A 196 5.73 11.49 -16.89
N GLN A 197 6.80 12.13 -16.39
CA GLN A 197 7.63 13.03 -17.18
C GLN A 197 8.28 12.33 -18.38
N GLY A 198 8.81 11.12 -18.21
CA GLY A 198 9.38 10.34 -19.32
C GLY A 198 8.37 10.01 -20.43
N ILE A 199 7.11 9.79 -20.06
CA ILE A 199 6.04 9.59 -21.04
C ILE A 199 5.68 10.88 -21.76
N LEU A 200 5.71 12.03 -21.07
CA LEU A 200 5.54 13.33 -21.70
C LEU A 200 6.67 13.66 -22.67
N GLU A 201 7.92 13.39 -22.29
CA GLU A 201 9.11 13.51 -23.16
C GLU A 201 8.91 12.71 -24.45
N TRP A 202 8.53 11.44 -24.32
CA TRP A 202 8.28 10.55 -25.47
C TRP A 202 7.14 11.05 -26.36
N LYS A 203 6.04 11.53 -25.76
CA LYS A 203 4.89 12.08 -26.50
C LYS A 203 5.27 13.30 -27.34
N ARG A 204 6.13 14.18 -26.82
CA ARG A 204 6.64 15.36 -27.54
C ARG A 204 7.47 14.95 -28.76
N VAL A 205 8.31 13.92 -28.63
CA VAL A 205 9.18 13.44 -29.72
C VAL A 205 8.39 12.76 -30.82
N ARG A 206 7.40 11.91 -30.49
CA ARG A 206 6.69 11.11 -31.50
C ARG A 206 5.47 11.76 -32.12
N GLN A 207 4.92 12.83 -31.54
CA GLN A 207 3.70 13.52 -32.01
C GLN A 207 2.48 12.58 -32.27
N ARG A 208 2.50 11.35 -31.75
CA ARG A 208 1.40 10.38 -31.89
C ARG A 208 0.54 10.41 -30.63
N MET A 209 -0.77 10.48 -30.85
CA MET A 209 -1.81 10.51 -29.81
C MET A 209 -2.46 9.15 -29.55
N GLN A 210 -2.02 8.08 -30.23
CA GLN A 210 -2.62 6.76 -30.03
C GLN A 210 -2.13 6.12 -28.74
N ILE A 211 -3.09 5.72 -27.90
CA ILE A 211 -2.85 5.03 -26.63
C ILE A 211 -2.34 3.63 -26.94
N ASP A 212 -1.07 3.39 -26.64
CA ASP A 212 -0.49 2.07 -26.81
C ASP A 212 -0.87 1.15 -25.63
N SER A 213 -1.66 0.13 -25.93
CA SER A 213 -2.06 -0.92 -24.98
C SER A 213 -0.87 -1.63 -24.33
N THR A 214 0.28 -1.70 -25.00
CA THR A 214 1.50 -2.32 -24.48
C THR A 214 2.13 -1.47 -23.39
N ILE A 215 2.20 -0.16 -23.58
CA ILE A 215 2.71 0.79 -22.58
C ILE A 215 1.76 0.83 -21.37
N GLN A 216 0.45 0.81 -21.60
CA GLN A 216 -0.54 0.72 -20.51
C GLN A 216 -0.33 -0.54 -19.66
N SER A 217 -0.21 -1.70 -20.31
CA SER A 217 0.02 -2.98 -19.65
C SER A 217 1.38 -3.04 -18.95
N PHE A 218 2.38 -2.32 -19.46
CA PHE A 218 3.66 -2.14 -18.78
C PHE A 218 3.48 -1.31 -17.50
N LEU A 219 2.85 -0.14 -17.57
CA LEU A 219 2.72 0.79 -16.44
C LEU A 219 1.92 0.17 -15.30
N ASP A 220 0.84 -0.57 -15.62
CA ASP A 220 0.09 -1.32 -14.63
C ASP A 220 0.98 -2.32 -13.88
N ARG A 221 1.79 -3.12 -14.59
CA ARG A 221 2.73 -4.08 -13.98
C ARG A 221 3.83 -3.37 -13.21
N PHE A 222 4.34 -2.27 -13.75
CA PHE A 222 5.41 -1.45 -13.16
C PHE A 222 4.97 -0.92 -11.79
N TYR A 223 3.83 -0.22 -11.75
CA TYR A 223 3.29 0.36 -10.52
C TYR A 223 2.78 -0.70 -9.55
N MET A 224 2.18 -1.79 -10.01
CA MET A 224 1.77 -2.90 -9.14
C MET A 224 2.96 -3.49 -8.37
N SER A 225 4.09 -3.72 -9.05
CA SER A 225 5.30 -4.19 -8.35
C SER A 225 5.92 -3.13 -7.47
N ARG A 226 5.85 -1.84 -7.86
CA ARG A 226 6.35 -0.75 -7.01
C ARG A 226 5.56 -0.68 -5.70
N ILE A 227 4.23 -0.82 -5.76
CA ILE A 227 3.36 -0.94 -4.58
C ILE A 227 3.84 -2.12 -3.73
N GLY A 228 4.09 -3.28 -4.33
CA GLY A 228 4.60 -4.44 -3.61
C GLY A 228 5.99 -4.25 -2.98
N ILE A 229 6.92 -3.56 -3.64
CA ILE A 229 8.24 -3.22 -3.10
C ILE A 229 8.09 -2.26 -1.91
N ARG A 230 7.29 -1.19 -2.06
CA ARG A 230 7.02 -0.21 -0.98
C ARG A 230 6.33 -0.87 0.22
N MET A 231 5.42 -1.81 -0.03
CA MET A 231 4.74 -2.57 1.02
C MET A 231 5.75 -3.38 1.86
N LEU A 232 6.66 -4.10 1.21
CA LEU A 232 7.69 -4.88 1.91
C LEU A 232 8.69 -4.00 2.68
N ILE A 233 9.17 -2.94 2.04
CA ILE A 233 10.11 -1.98 2.64
C ILE A 233 9.47 -1.28 3.84
N GLY A 234 8.27 -0.72 3.65
CA GLY A 234 7.52 -0.01 4.70
C GLY A 234 7.22 -0.91 5.88
N GLN A 235 6.81 -2.16 5.64
CA GLN A 235 6.57 -3.12 6.71
C GLN A 235 7.83 -3.37 7.54
N HIS A 236 8.99 -3.56 6.91
CA HIS A 236 10.23 -3.84 7.63
C HIS A 236 10.71 -2.64 8.46
N ILE A 237 10.66 -1.45 7.89
CA ILE A 237 11.03 -0.20 8.57
C ILE A 237 10.13 -0.02 9.81
N ALA A 238 8.80 -0.08 9.62
CA ALA A 238 7.84 0.10 10.71
C ALA A 238 7.98 -0.97 11.80
N LEU A 239 8.21 -2.23 11.45
CA LEU A 239 8.46 -3.29 12.45
C LEU A 239 9.77 -3.06 13.23
N THR A 240 10.78 -2.49 12.58
CA THR A 240 12.07 -2.14 13.23
C THR A 240 11.91 -0.96 14.18
N GLU A 241 11.06 0.01 13.87
CA GLU A 241 10.75 1.13 14.77
C GLU A 241 9.86 0.68 15.95
N GLN A 242 8.92 -0.24 15.68
CA GLN A 242 7.99 -0.80 16.68
C GLN A 242 8.63 -1.75 17.69
N THR A 243 9.92 -2.09 17.57
CA THR A 243 10.64 -2.79 18.65
C THR A 243 10.70 -1.96 19.93
N HIS A 244 10.67 -0.63 19.79
CA HIS A 244 10.76 0.31 20.91
C HIS A 244 9.39 0.74 21.43
N VAL A 245 8.42 0.98 20.54
CA VAL A 245 7.06 1.41 20.90
C VAL A 245 6.03 0.51 20.21
N LYS A 246 5.32 -0.30 20.99
CA LYS A 246 4.27 -1.18 20.46
C LYS A 246 2.94 -0.44 20.39
N HIS A 247 2.37 -0.36 19.20
CA HIS A 247 1.00 0.08 19.04
C HIS A 247 0.06 -1.15 19.01
N PRO A 248 -0.96 -1.23 19.88
CA PRO A 248 -1.74 -2.46 20.09
C PRO A 248 -2.51 -2.95 18.86
N ASN A 249 -2.87 -2.03 17.95
CA ASN A 249 -3.61 -2.37 16.74
C ASN A 249 -2.75 -2.43 15.46
N TYR A 250 -1.44 -2.16 15.51
CA TYR A 250 -0.59 -2.12 14.32
C TYR A 250 0.44 -3.24 14.32
N VAL A 251 0.68 -3.79 13.14
CA VAL A 251 1.75 -4.73 12.84
C VAL A 251 2.51 -4.17 11.64
N GLY A 252 3.61 -3.47 11.90
CA GLY A 252 4.28 -2.63 10.90
C GLY A 252 3.31 -1.55 10.40
N ILE A 253 3.08 -1.50 9.10
CA ILE A 253 2.17 -0.53 8.46
C ILE A 253 0.72 -1.02 8.37
N ILE A 254 0.43 -2.24 8.84
CA ILE A 254 -0.89 -2.86 8.76
C ILE A 254 -1.62 -2.59 10.07
N CYS A 255 -2.80 -1.97 10.00
CA CYS A 255 -3.69 -1.84 11.14
C CYS A 255 -4.69 -3.01 11.14
N THR A 256 -4.78 -3.71 12.25
CA THR A 256 -5.69 -4.85 12.46
C THR A 256 -7.15 -4.41 12.68
N LYS A 257 -7.35 -3.15 13.04
CA LYS A 257 -8.65 -2.51 13.29
C LYS A 257 -8.69 -1.13 12.65
N THR A 258 -8.51 -1.07 11.34
CA THR A 258 -8.64 0.17 10.58
C THR A 258 -10.10 0.63 10.62
N ASN A 259 -10.36 1.78 11.24
CA ASN A 259 -11.68 2.39 11.22
C ASN A 259 -11.88 3.12 9.89
N VAL A 260 -12.84 2.67 9.07
CA VAL A 260 -13.09 3.26 7.75
C VAL A 260 -13.67 4.67 7.85
N ARG A 261 -14.46 4.96 8.88
CA ARG A 261 -15.07 6.28 9.08
C ARG A 261 -13.98 7.33 9.31
N ASP A 262 -13.02 7.05 10.19
CA ASP A 262 -11.97 7.99 10.55
C ASP A 262 -11.08 8.31 9.34
N ILE A 263 -10.65 7.27 8.61
CA ILE A 263 -9.84 7.42 7.39
C ILE A 263 -10.62 8.17 6.30
N ALA A 264 -11.93 7.94 6.18
CA ALA A 264 -12.75 8.67 5.20
C ALA A 264 -12.92 10.14 5.57
N LEU A 265 -13.12 10.46 6.86
CA LEU A 265 -13.22 11.85 7.33
C LEU A 265 -11.93 12.63 7.06
N GLU A 266 -10.78 12.04 7.40
CA GLU A 266 -9.47 12.65 7.15
C GLU A 266 -9.25 12.88 5.64
N ALA A 267 -9.55 11.89 4.79
CA ALA A 267 -9.42 12.03 3.34
C ALA A 267 -10.38 13.09 2.77
N ILE A 268 -11.57 13.24 3.34
CA ILE A 268 -12.53 14.29 2.97
C ILE A 268 -11.98 15.68 3.31
N GLU A 269 -11.49 15.88 4.53
CA GLU A 269 -10.92 17.15 4.98
C GLU A 269 -9.72 17.55 4.12
N ASN A 270 -8.81 16.61 3.88
CA ASN A 270 -7.64 16.84 3.03
C ASN A 270 -8.03 17.18 1.58
N ALA A 271 -8.99 16.47 0.99
CA ALA A 271 -9.43 16.75 -0.38
C ALA A 271 -10.16 18.10 -0.49
N ARG A 272 -10.95 18.47 0.52
CA ARG A 272 -11.61 19.78 0.59
C ARG A 272 -10.61 20.92 0.72
N PHE A 273 -9.61 20.77 1.59
CA PHE A 273 -8.55 21.76 1.75
C PHE A 273 -7.78 22.01 0.44
N VAL A 274 -7.40 20.94 -0.27
CA VAL A 274 -6.71 21.07 -1.58
C VAL A 274 -7.62 21.74 -2.62
N CYS A 275 -8.93 21.45 -2.58
CA CYS A 275 -9.91 22.09 -3.46
C CYS A 275 -10.06 23.60 -3.18
N GLU A 276 -10.08 24.01 -1.90
CA GLU A 276 -10.12 25.41 -1.48
C GLU A 276 -8.88 26.17 -1.92
N ASP A 277 -7.68 25.64 -1.62
CA ASP A 277 -6.40 26.27 -1.98
C ASP A 277 -6.27 26.43 -3.50
N TYR A 278 -6.69 25.44 -4.30
CA TYR A 278 -6.52 25.47 -5.75
C TYR A 278 -7.48 26.42 -6.47
N TYR A 279 -8.76 26.41 -6.10
CA TYR A 279 -9.78 27.24 -6.75
C TYR A 279 -10.00 28.60 -6.05
N GLY A 280 -9.30 28.87 -4.95
CA GLY A 280 -9.46 30.09 -4.16
C GLY A 280 -10.84 30.21 -3.52
N LEU A 281 -11.45 29.09 -3.13
CA LEU A 281 -12.80 29.05 -2.58
C LEU A 281 -12.79 29.43 -1.11
N PHE A 282 -13.82 30.16 -0.67
CA PHE A 282 -14.07 30.36 0.76
C PHE A 282 -14.51 29.06 1.46
N GLU A 283 -15.31 28.23 0.77
CA GLU A 283 -15.74 26.91 1.25
C GLU A 283 -15.80 25.93 0.08
N ALA A 284 -15.11 24.78 0.18
CA ALA A 284 -15.20 23.71 -0.81
C ALA A 284 -16.58 23.02 -0.81
N PRO A 285 -16.95 22.30 -1.89
CA PRO A 285 -18.17 21.51 -1.92
C PRO A 285 -18.28 20.60 -0.70
N LYS A 286 -19.47 20.60 -0.07
CA LYS A 286 -19.74 19.78 1.10
C LYS A 286 -19.71 18.31 0.73
N VAL A 287 -19.13 17.51 1.63
CA VAL A 287 -19.10 16.05 1.49
C VAL A 287 -19.90 15.41 2.63
N GLN A 288 -20.91 14.63 2.27
CA GLN A 288 -21.71 13.87 3.23
C GLN A 288 -21.17 12.44 3.34
N LEU A 289 -20.71 12.05 4.52
CA LEU A 289 -20.29 10.68 4.83
C LEU A 289 -21.44 9.88 5.47
N VAL A 290 -21.82 8.79 4.84
CA VAL A 290 -22.75 7.77 5.37
C VAL A 290 -21.93 6.51 5.66
N CYS A 291 -21.51 6.35 6.91
CA CYS A 291 -20.69 5.23 7.36
C CYS A 291 -21.07 4.82 8.80
N LYS A 292 -21.07 3.50 9.07
CA LYS A 292 -21.22 2.98 10.44
C LYS A 292 -20.01 3.40 11.28
N GLU A 293 -20.23 3.84 12.52
CA GLU A 293 -19.16 4.34 13.41
C GLU A 293 -18.07 3.32 13.71
N ASN A 294 -18.45 2.06 13.92
CA ASN A 294 -17.55 1.01 14.38
C ASN A 294 -17.18 0.02 13.27
N LEU A 295 -17.11 0.48 12.01
CA LEU A 295 -16.71 -0.36 10.88
C LEU A 295 -15.18 -0.51 10.85
N ASN A 296 -14.71 -1.62 11.41
CA ASN A 296 -13.30 -1.94 11.55
C ASN A 296 -12.93 -3.19 10.75
N PHE A 297 -11.80 -3.14 10.06
CA PHE A 297 -11.22 -4.31 9.38
C PHE A 297 -9.71 -4.19 9.27
N MET A 298 -9.04 -5.30 8.97
CA MET A 298 -7.60 -5.33 8.81
C MET A 298 -7.21 -4.79 7.44
N TYR A 299 -6.47 -3.68 7.40
CA TYR A 299 -6.03 -3.06 6.16
C TYR A 299 -4.79 -2.20 6.35
N VAL A 300 -4.24 -1.65 5.28
CA VAL A 300 -3.18 -0.64 5.32
C VAL A 300 -3.85 0.75 5.27
N PRO A 301 -3.90 1.52 6.38
CA PRO A 301 -4.64 2.78 6.43
C PRO A 301 -4.17 3.78 5.36
N GLY A 302 -2.86 3.88 5.14
CA GLY A 302 -2.28 4.80 4.14
C GLY A 302 -2.73 4.48 2.70
N HIS A 303 -2.90 3.20 2.35
CA HIS A 303 -3.43 2.83 1.03
C HIS A 303 -4.90 3.23 0.88
N LEU A 304 -5.70 3.04 1.93
CA LEU A 304 -7.11 3.43 1.92
C LEU A 304 -7.27 4.95 1.83
N SER A 305 -6.53 5.69 2.65
CA SER A 305 -6.51 7.15 2.64
C SER A 305 -6.15 7.69 1.25
N HIS A 306 -5.09 7.16 0.62
CA HIS A 306 -4.69 7.55 -0.73
C HIS A 306 -5.79 7.34 -1.79
N MET A 307 -6.42 6.16 -1.80
CA MET A 307 -7.50 5.87 -2.78
C MET A 307 -8.71 6.78 -2.59
N LEU A 308 -9.10 7.06 -1.34
CA LEU A 308 -10.20 7.96 -1.03
C LEU A 308 -9.86 9.39 -1.40
N PHE A 309 -8.68 9.87 -1.01
CA PHE A 309 -8.19 11.22 -1.33
C PHE A 309 -8.18 11.47 -2.84
N GLU A 310 -7.59 10.58 -3.65
CA GLU A 310 -7.55 10.76 -5.11
C GLU A 310 -8.94 10.72 -5.75
N THR A 311 -9.83 9.87 -5.25
CA THR A 311 -11.22 9.79 -5.74
C THR A 311 -12.01 11.05 -5.40
N LEU A 312 -11.89 11.52 -4.15
CA LEU A 312 -12.57 12.71 -3.65
C LEU A 312 -12.06 13.97 -4.34
N LYS A 313 -10.75 14.10 -4.52
CA LYS A 313 -10.13 15.21 -5.27
C LYS A 313 -10.72 15.33 -6.67
N ASN A 314 -10.82 14.22 -7.41
CA ASN A 314 -11.43 14.22 -8.74
C ASN A 314 -12.93 14.59 -8.71
N SER A 315 -13.67 14.09 -7.71
CA SER A 315 -15.09 14.38 -7.54
C SER A 315 -15.34 15.86 -7.24
N LEU A 316 -14.58 16.43 -6.30
CA LEU A 316 -14.68 17.84 -5.91
C LEU A 316 -14.27 18.77 -7.06
N ARG A 317 -13.19 18.43 -7.78
CA ARG A 317 -12.79 19.12 -9.01
C ARG A 317 -13.93 19.18 -10.03
N ALA A 318 -14.52 18.02 -10.34
CA ALA A 318 -15.62 17.95 -11.31
C ALA A 318 -16.83 18.79 -10.88
N VAL A 319 -17.17 18.78 -9.59
CA VAL A 319 -18.25 19.62 -9.05
C VAL A 319 -17.94 21.12 -9.19
N VAL A 320 -16.73 21.56 -8.84
CA VAL A 320 -16.37 22.98 -8.95
C VAL A 320 -16.34 23.43 -10.42
N GLU A 321 -15.71 22.64 -11.29
CA GLU A 321 -15.59 22.96 -12.73
C GLU A 321 -16.95 22.98 -13.43
N GLN A 322 -17.86 22.05 -13.11
CA GLN A 322 -19.19 21.99 -13.72
C GLN A 322 -20.09 23.18 -13.32
N HIS A 323 -19.95 23.65 -12.08
CA HIS A 323 -20.92 24.58 -11.48
C HIS A 323 -20.39 26.02 -11.34
N GLY A 324 -19.11 26.25 -11.60
CA GLY A 324 -18.45 27.55 -11.47
C GLY A 324 -17.92 27.80 -10.06
N ALA A 325 -16.68 28.32 -9.98
CA ALA A 325 -16.02 28.62 -8.70
C ALA A 325 -16.68 29.79 -7.94
N ASP A 326 -17.47 30.61 -8.63
CA ASP A 326 -18.22 31.74 -8.10
C ASP A 326 -19.56 31.35 -7.47
N ARG A 327 -19.94 30.06 -7.55
CA ARG A 327 -21.22 29.59 -7.02
C ARG A 327 -21.25 29.64 -5.50
N GLU A 328 -22.33 30.21 -4.94
CA GLU A 328 -22.52 30.28 -3.48
C GLU A 328 -22.65 28.91 -2.80
N GLN A 329 -23.27 27.94 -3.48
CA GLN A 329 -23.52 26.60 -2.93
C GLN A 329 -23.34 25.52 -4.00
N PHE A 330 -22.49 24.55 -3.69
CA PHE A 330 -22.26 23.38 -4.53
C PHE A 330 -23.18 22.21 -4.16
N PRO A 331 -23.51 21.32 -5.10
CA PRO A 331 -24.16 20.05 -4.76
C PRO A 331 -23.26 19.22 -3.84
N VAL A 332 -23.91 18.49 -2.93
CA VAL A 332 -23.21 17.69 -1.91
C VAL A 332 -22.68 16.41 -2.52
N THR A 333 -21.36 16.22 -2.48
CA THR A 333 -20.73 14.94 -2.83
C THR A 333 -21.03 13.92 -1.73
N LYS A 334 -21.45 12.71 -2.07
CA LYS A 334 -21.82 11.68 -1.09
C LYS A 334 -20.79 10.57 -1.06
N VAL A 335 -20.32 10.22 0.14
CA VAL A 335 -19.50 9.05 0.41
C VAL A 335 -20.33 8.06 1.20
N ILE A 336 -20.58 6.87 0.64
CA ILE A 336 -21.41 5.83 1.26
C ILE A 336 -20.53 4.60 1.48
N VAL A 337 -20.45 4.13 2.72
CA VAL A 337 -19.70 2.94 3.11
C VAL A 337 -20.66 1.82 3.46
N ALA A 338 -20.58 0.72 2.72
CA ALA A 338 -21.37 -0.47 2.94
C ALA A 338 -20.45 -1.64 3.34
N GLU A 339 -20.80 -2.30 4.45
CA GLU A 339 -20.16 -3.53 4.90
C GLU A 339 -21.00 -4.72 4.43
N GLY A 340 -20.46 -5.49 3.49
CA GLY A 340 -20.99 -6.76 3.04
C GLY A 340 -20.46 -7.93 3.86
N LYS A 341 -20.89 -9.15 3.50
CA LYS A 341 -20.36 -10.38 4.10
C LYS A 341 -18.94 -10.71 3.64
N GLU A 342 -18.58 -10.27 2.43
CA GLU A 342 -17.36 -10.67 1.72
C GLU A 342 -16.46 -9.47 1.45
N ASP A 343 -17.05 -8.29 1.26
CA ASP A 343 -16.37 -7.06 0.90
C ASP A 343 -16.87 -5.85 1.70
N ILE A 344 -16.02 -4.83 1.77
CA ILE A 344 -16.41 -3.48 2.13
C ILE A 344 -16.42 -2.68 0.84
N THR A 345 -17.54 -2.03 0.54
CA THR A 345 -17.68 -1.17 -0.64
C THR A 345 -17.82 0.28 -0.21
N ILE A 346 -17.00 1.15 -0.79
CA ILE A 346 -17.08 2.60 -0.59
C ILE A 346 -17.52 3.23 -1.93
N LYS A 347 -18.64 3.93 -1.92
CA LYS A 347 -19.17 4.65 -3.07
C LYS A 347 -18.94 6.15 -2.89
N VAL A 348 -18.26 6.79 -3.83
CA VAL A 348 -18.17 8.26 -3.94
C VAL A 348 -19.07 8.68 -5.09
N SER A 349 -19.96 9.65 -4.85
CA SER A 349 -21.02 10.06 -5.78
C SER A 349 -21.02 11.58 -5.89
N ASP A 350 -20.80 12.08 -7.10
CA ASP A 350 -20.79 13.51 -7.41
C ASP A 350 -21.90 13.90 -8.39
N GLU A 351 -22.15 15.21 -8.47
CA GLU A 351 -22.98 15.85 -9.52
C GLU A 351 -22.10 16.77 -10.38
N GLY A 352 -20.90 16.28 -10.75
CA GLY A 352 -19.87 17.03 -11.49
C GLY A 352 -20.03 16.98 -13.01
N GLY A 353 -21.26 16.81 -13.52
CA GLY A 353 -21.54 16.81 -14.97
C GLY A 353 -21.27 15.48 -15.70
N GLY A 354 -20.53 14.56 -15.08
CA GLY A 354 -20.31 13.21 -15.61
C GLY A 354 -19.28 13.14 -16.75
N ILE A 355 -19.06 11.92 -17.24
CA ILE A 355 -18.03 11.57 -18.22
C ILE A 355 -18.72 10.91 -19.43
N PRO A 356 -18.46 11.40 -20.66
CA PRO A 356 -19.00 10.79 -21.87
C PRO A 356 -18.62 9.32 -22.00
N ARG A 357 -19.53 8.49 -22.50
CA ARG A 357 -19.30 7.02 -22.61
C ARG A 357 -18.04 6.66 -23.40
N SER A 358 -17.69 7.46 -24.41
CA SER A 358 -16.47 7.29 -25.22
C SER A 358 -15.18 7.53 -24.44
N ALA A 359 -15.24 8.34 -23.37
CA ALA A 359 -14.08 8.69 -22.54
C ALA A 359 -13.89 7.75 -21.33
N ILE A 360 -14.90 6.95 -20.95
CA ILE A 360 -14.82 6.02 -19.81
C ILE A 360 -13.64 5.04 -19.90
N PRO A 361 -13.30 4.43 -21.05
CA PRO A 361 -12.11 3.59 -21.12
C PRO A 361 -10.80 4.38 -20.92
N LEU A 362 -10.80 5.65 -21.29
CA LEU A 362 -9.61 6.52 -21.30
C LEU A 362 -9.21 6.96 -19.89
N VAL A 363 -10.14 7.11 -18.95
CA VAL A 363 -9.82 7.55 -17.56
C VAL A 363 -8.93 6.56 -16.81
N TRP A 364 -8.84 5.33 -17.29
CA TRP A 364 -7.95 4.30 -16.74
C TRP A 364 -6.55 4.32 -17.37
N THR A 365 -6.33 5.15 -18.38
CA THR A 365 -5.07 5.19 -19.11
C THR A 365 -4.15 6.28 -18.57
N TYR A 366 -2.86 5.98 -18.46
CA TYR A 366 -1.86 6.90 -17.91
C TYR A 366 -1.51 8.07 -18.85
N MET A 367 -1.94 8.00 -20.11
CA MET A 367 -1.67 9.02 -21.13
C MET A 367 -2.84 9.99 -21.33
N TYR A 368 -3.97 9.75 -20.65
CA TYR A 368 -5.17 10.57 -20.73
C TYR A 368 -5.27 11.47 -19.49
N THR A 369 -5.43 12.77 -19.72
CA THR A 369 -5.72 13.75 -18.68
C THR A 369 -6.70 14.78 -19.23
N THR A 370 -7.59 15.27 -18.36
CA THR A 370 -8.55 16.34 -18.68
C THR A 370 -7.99 17.73 -18.41
N VAL A 371 -6.69 17.85 -18.12
CA VAL A 371 -6.00 19.11 -17.88
C VAL A 371 -5.30 19.55 -19.17
N GLU A 372 -5.58 20.76 -19.65
CA GLU A 372 -5.03 21.29 -20.91
C GLU A 372 -3.52 21.58 -20.83
N GLN A 373 -3.02 21.98 -19.65
CA GLN A 373 -1.62 22.21 -19.39
C GLN A 373 -1.16 21.35 -18.21
N THR A 374 -0.42 20.27 -18.48
CA THR A 374 0.29 19.55 -17.43
C THR A 374 1.30 20.51 -16.78
N PRO A 375 1.32 20.65 -15.43
CA PRO A 375 2.26 21.54 -14.78
C PRO A 375 3.68 21.21 -15.22
N ASN A 376 4.44 22.23 -15.61
CA ASN A 376 5.82 22.06 -16.02
C ASN A 376 6.61 21.69 -14.76
N LEU A 377 7.15 20.47 -14.73
CA LEU A 377 8.10 20.07 -13.69
C LEU A 377 9.41 20.77 -14.02
N ASP A 378 9.68 21.91 -13.38
CA ASP A 378 10.97 22.56 -13.51
C ASP A 378 12.06 21.58 -12.98
N PRO A 379 13.07 21.22 -13.80
CA PRO A 379 14.11 20.28 -13.39
C PRO A 379 14.91 20.74 -12.16
N ASP A 380 14.90 22.04 -11.83
CA ASP A 380 15.58 22.63 -10.67
C ASP A 380 14.62 22.99 -9.52
N PHE A 381 13.33 22.62 -9.58
CA PHE A 381 12.37 22.90 -8.51
C PHE A 381 12.70 22.10 -7.24
N ASP A 382 12.83 22.81 -6.12
CA ASP A 382 13.17 22.21 -4.84
C ASP A 382 12.08 21.24 -4.35
N LYS A 383 12.53 20.11 -3.79
CA LYS A 383 11.67 18.96 -3.43
C LYS A 383 10.78 19.22 -2.22
N SER A 384 11.00 20.32 -1.49
CA SER A 384 10.26 20.74 -0.29
C SER A 384 8.95 21.46 -0.60
N ASP A 385 8.74 21.90 -1.85
CA ASP A 385 7.60 22.75 -2.26
C ASP A 385 6.49 22.02 -3.04
N PHE A 386 6.46 20.68 -2.99
CA PHE A 386 5.42 19.92 -3.68
C PHE A 386 4.07 20.03 -2.95
N LYS A 387 3.35 21.14 -3.18
CA LYS A 387 1.90 21.19 -2.96
C LYS A 387 1.23 20.16 -3.88
N ALA A 388 0.54 19.18 -3.31
CA ALA A 388 -0.18 18.18 -4.08
C ALA A 388 -1.19 18.88 -5.02
N PRO A 389 -0.98 18.84 -6.35
CA PRO A 389 -1.80 19.62 -7.26
C PRO A 389 -3.22 19.01 -7.36
N MET A 390 -4.24 19.87 -7.40
CA MET A 390 -5.66 19.46 -7.52
C MET A 390 -5.91 18.59 -8.75
N ALA A 391 -5.19 18.87 -9.84
CA ALA A 391 -5.14 18.06 -11.04
C ALA A 391 -3.70 17.88 -11.51
N GLY A 392 -3.36 16.68 -12.00
CA GLY A 392 -1.99 16.33 -12.37
C GLY A 392 -1.90 15.48 -13.63
N PHE A 393 -0.93 14.57 -13.66
CA PHE A 393 -0.58 13.77 -14.85
C PHE A 393 -1.65 12.76 -15.32
N GLY A 394 -2.80 12.64 -14.64
CA GLY A 394 -3.82 11.62 -14.95
C GLY A 394 -3.57 10.25 -14.29
N TYR A 395 -2.69 10.18 -13.29
CA TYR A 395 -2.25 8.90 -12.69
C TYR A 395 -3.09 8.47 -11.48
N GLY A 396 -3.89 9.38 -10.90
CA GLY A 396 -4.61 9.15 -9.65
C GLY A 396 -5.57 7.96 -9.68
N LEU A 397 -6.51 7.93 -10.63
CA LEU A 397 -7.49 6.84 -10.75
C LEU A 397 -6.85 5.50 -11.15
N PRO A 398 -5.97 5.41 -12.17
CA PRO A 398 -5.28 4.16 -12.49
C PRO A 398 -4.49 3.59 -11.30
N ILE A 399 -3.71 4.42 -10.60
CA ILE A 399 -2.92 3.99 -9.44
C ILE A 399 -3.82 3.57 -8.28
N SER A 400 -4.89 4.32 -7.98
CA SER A 400 -5.86 3.96 -6.93
C SER A 400 -6.49 2.60 -7.20
N ARG A 401 -6.79 2.30 -8.48
CA ARG A 401 -7.27 0.98 -8.88
C ARG A 401 -6.23 -0.12 -8.65
N LEU A 402 -4.95 0.13 -8.90
CA LEU A 402 -3.90 -0.83 -8.59
C LEU A 402 -3.77 -1.09 -7.09
N TYR A 403 -3.88 -0.06 -6.24
CA TYR A 403 -3.90 -0.23 -4.78
C TYR A 403 -5.07 -1.11 -4.32
N ALA A 404 -6.26 -0.92 -4.88
CA ALA A 404 -7.42 -1.76 -4.56
C ALA A 404 -7.17 -3.22 -4.97
N ARG A 405 -6.69 -3.43 -6.20
CA ARG A 405 -6.42 -4.75 -6.78
C ARG A 405 -5.30 -5.50 -6.07
N TYR A 406 -4.32 -4.79 -5.50
CA TYR A 406 -3.18 -5.41 -4.82
C TYR A 406 -3.62 -6.34 -3.68
N PHE A 407 -4.72 -6.04 -2.99
CA PHE A 407 -5.32 -6.90 -1.95
C PHE A 407 -6.64 -7.57 -2.37
N GLY A 408 -6.82 -7.79 -3.67
CA GLY A 408 -7.97 -8.51 -4.22
C GLY A 408 -9.29 -7.72 -4.23
N GLY A 409 -9.20 -6.40 -4.12
CA GLY A 409 -10.31 -5.48 -4.38
C GLY A 409 -10.37 -5.03 -5.85
N ASP A 410 -11.15 -3.99 -6.13
CA ASP A 410 -11.15 -3.30 -7.42
C ASP A 410 -11.71 -1.88 -7.25
N LEU A 411 -11.43 -1.02 -8.23
CA LEU A 411 -12.02 0.32 -8.31
C LEU A 411 -12.75 0.42 -9.66
N LYS A 412 -14.04 0.72 -9.60
CA LYS A 412 -14.94 0.81 -10.77
C LYS A 412 -15.60 2.19 -10.80
N LEU A 413 -16.00 2.61 -11.99
CA LEU A 413 -16.63 3.91 -12.21
C LEU A 413 -17.83 3.73 -13.12
N ILE A 414 -18.94 4.38 -12.77
CA ILE A 414 -20.15 4.48 -13.58
C ILE A 414 -20.48 5.97 -13.66
N SER A 415 -20.59 6.50 -14.88
CA SER A 415 -20.86 7.93 -15.08
C SER A 415 -22.08 8.14 -15.96
N MET A 416 -22.81 9.21 -15.67
CA MET A 416 -23.96 9.69 -16.43
C MET A 416 -23.62 11.10 -16.94
N GLU A 417 -23.23 11.17 -18.21
CA GLU A 417 -22.97 12.44 -18.90
C GLU A 417 -24.17 13.39 -18.80
N GLY A 418 -23.90 14.63 -18.42
CA GLY A 418 -24.89 15.65 -18.10
C GLY A 418 -25.38 15.66 -16.65
N TYR A 419 -24.95 14.73 -15.80
CA TYR A 419 -25.35 14.67 -14.39
C TYR A 419 -24.17 14.53 -13.43
N GLY A 420 -23.48 13.39 -13.43
CA GLY A 420 -22.48 13.09 -12.39
C GLY A 420 -21.88 11.70 -12.49
N THR A 421 -20.97 11.40 -11.57
CA THR A 421 -20.19 10.16 -11.54
C THR A 421 -20.29 9.44 -10.21
N ASP A 422 -20.40 8.12 -10.29
CA ASP A 422 -20.27 7.20 -9.17
C ASP A 422 -18.97 6.39 -9.29
N VAL A 423 -18.13 6.44 -8.25
CA VAL A 423 -16.94 5.61 -8.09
C VAL A 423 -17.17 4.58 -7.00
N TYR A 424 -16.92 3.31 -7.30
CA TYR A 424 -17.07 2.17 -6.40
C TYR A 424 -15.70 1.56 -6.09
N LEU A 425 -15.26 1.69 -4.85
CA LEU A 425 -14.07 1.06 -4.31
C LEU A 425 -14.48 -0.21 -3.54
N HIS A 426 -14.14 -1.38 -4.07
CA HIS A 426 -14.36 -2.67 -3.43
C HIS A 426 -13.09 -3.12 -2.72
N LEU A 427 -13.19 -3.42 -1.43
CA LEU A 427 -12.09 -3.89 -0.59
C LEU A 427 -12.44 -5.27 -0.03
N ASN A 428 -11.50 -6.21 -0.13
CA ASN A 428 -11.69 -7.54 0.43
C ASN A 428 -11.66 -7.47 1.97
N HIS A 429 -12.71 -7.99 2.61
CA HIS A 429 -12.85 -7.96 4.07
C HIS A 429 -11.88 -8.94 4.77
N GLY A 430 -11.16 -9.80 4.03
CA GLY A 430 -10.14 -10.71 4.55
C GLY A 430 -10.69 -11.90 5.36
N ARG A 431 -12.01 -11.97 5.55
CA ARG A 431 -12.70 -13.11 6.16
C ARG A 431 -12.94 -14.21 5.11
N VAL A 432 -11.91 -15.01 4.80
CA VAL A 432 -12.13 -16.26 4.06
C VAL A 432 -12.95 -17.20 4.94
N ARG A 433 -14.11 -17.65 4.44
CA ARG A 433 -14.93 -18.69 5.07
C ARG A 433 -14.05 -19.92 5.30
N PHE A 434 -14.01 -20.44 6.52
CA PHE A 434 -13.76 -21.87 6.67
C PHE A 434 -14.94 -22.55 5.99
N THR A 435 -14.75 -23.09 4.78
CA THR A 435 -15.59 -24.21 4.35
C THR A 435 -15.18 -25.37 5.26
N THR A 436 -15.79 -25.44 6.44
CA THR A 436 -15.93 -26.72 7.12
C THR A 436 -16.57 -27.63 6.08
N SER A 437 -15.80 -28.61 5.59
CA SER A 437 -16.40 -29.72 4.88
C SER A 437 -17.42 -30.30 5.87
N HIS A 438 -18.70 -30.03 5.67
CA HIS A 438 -19.75 -30.79 6.31
C HIS A 438 -19.65 -32.22 5.78
N ARG A 439 -18.78 -33.02 6.39
CA ARG A 439 -19.07 -34.43 6.55
C ARG A 439 -20.27 -34.48 7.48
N LEU A 440 -21.43 -34.73 6.91
CA LEU A 440 -22.61 -35.17 7.63
C LEU A 440 -22.21 -36.34 8.54
N HIS A 441 -22.32 -36.15 9.85
CA HIS A 441 -22.68 -37.23 10.77
C HIS A 441 -23.48 -36.62 11.95
N PRO A 442 -24.46 -37.35 12.49
CA PRO A 442 -25.66 -36.76 13.06
C PRO A 442 -25.57 -36.55 14.59
N ASN A 443 -26.37 -35.57 15.05
CA ASN A 443 -26.87 -35.36 16.40
C ASN A 443 -25.84 -35.03 17.51
N TYR A 444 -25.57 -33.74 17.67
CA TYR A 444 -25.30 -33.13 18.98
C TYR A 444 -26.08 -31.80 19.07
N ILE A 445 -27.02 -31.72 20.01
CA ILE A 445 -27.75 -30.51 20.38
C ILE A 445 -27.00 -29.90 21.57
N GLU A 446 -26.41 -28.73 21.42
CA GLU A 446 -25.91 -27.93 22.55
C GLU A 446 -27.06 -27.16 23.22
N PRO A 447 -27.10 -27.06 24.56
CA PRO A 447 -28.16 -26.35 25.27
C PRO A 447 -27.90 -24.84 25.36
N ASP A 448 -28.99 -24.05 25.29
CA ASP A 448 -28.98 -22.58 25.37
C ASP A 448 -28.27 -22.01 26.62
N PRO A 449 -27.51 -20.91 26.49
CA PRO A 449 -26.91 -20.23 27.63
C PRO A 449 -27.93 -19.37 28.37
N LYS A 450 -28.02 -19.56 29.70
CA LYS A 450 -28.86 -18.76 30.61
C LYS A 450 -28.35 -17.30 30.73
N PRO A 451 -29.25 -16.32 30.92
CA PRO A 451 -28.86 -14.90 31.07
C PRO A 451 -28.23 -14.61 32.45
N ALA A 452 -27.19 -13.77 32.45
CA ALA A 452 -26.49 -13.30 33.66
C ALA A 452 -27.26 -12.16 34.38
N PRO A 453 -27.12 -12.02 35.72
CA PRO A 453 -27.90 -11.06 36.51
C PRO A 453 -27.35 -9.62 36.44
N SER A 454 -28.26 -8.66 36.36
CA SER A 454 -28.01 -7.22 36.40
C SER A 454 -27.63 -6.75 37.81
N ARG A 455 -26.44 -6.13 37.98
CA ARG A 455 -26.11 -5.30 39.16
C ARG A 455 -26.14 -3.82 38.77
N GLY A 456 -27.02 -3.06 39.43
CA GLY A 456 -27.15 -1.62 39.26
C GLY A 456 -25.98 -0.83 39.86
N LEU A 457 -25.68 0.32 39.24
CA LEU A 457 -24.65 1.27 39.65
C LEU A 457 -25.24 2.31 40.63
N THR A 458 -24.52 2.64 41.72
CA THR A 458 -24.88 3.68 42.68
C THR A 458 -24.24 5.05 42.34
N PRO A 459 -24.78 6.19 42.85
CA PRO A 459 -24.48 7.54 42.35
C PRO A 459 -23.09 8.11 42.69
N MET A 460 -22.22 7.39 43.39
CA MET A 460 -20.94 7.92 43.91
C MET A 460 -19.72 7.67 43.00
N ASN A 461 -19.93 7.36 41.71
CA ASN A 461 -18.83 7.10 40.76
C ASN A 461 -18.81 8.00 39.53
N VAL A 462 -19.77 8.92 39.36
CA VAL A 462 -19.88 9.72 38.13
C VAL A 462 -18.79 10.80 38.02
N GLN A 463 -18.37 11.38 39.15
CA GLN A 463 -17.34 12.43 39.17
C GLN A 463 -15.92 11.87 39.01
N ALA A 464 -15.66 10.67 39.57
CA ALA A 464 -14.40 9.94 39.37
C ALA A 464 -14.29 9.32 37.96
N LEU A 465 -15.43 8.97 37.33
CA LEU A 465 -15.44 8.56 35.91
C LEU A 465 -15.19 9.74 34.98
N ARG A 466 -15.75 10.92 35.27
CA ARG A 466 -15.55 12.13 34.45
C ARG A 466 -14.11 12.65 34.49
N SER A 467 -13.46 12.63 35.66
CA SER A 467 -12.04 13.03 35.75
C SER A 467 -11.10 12.02 35.09
N ARG A 468 -11.42 10.70 35.15
CA ARG A 468 -10.70 9.64 34.42
C ARG A 468 -10.95 9.69 32.90
N LEU A 469 -12.15 10.07 32.45
CA LEU A 469 -12.45 10.25 31.02
C LEU A 469 -11.71 11.48 30.46
N HIS A 470 -11.64 12.58 31.21
CA HIS A 470 -10.92 13.78 30.75
C HIS A 470 -9.39 13.59 30.73
N SER A 471 -8.82 12.87 31.69
CA SER A 471 -7.39 12.52 31.67
C SER A 471 -7.06 11.44 30.62
N ARG A 472 -8.03 10.58 30.27
CA ARG A 472 -7.94 9.64 29.16
C ARG A 472 -8.10 10.33 27.79
N GLU A 473 -8.98 11.33 27.65
CA GLU A 473 -9.09 12.19 26.45
C GLU A 473 -7.83 13.01 26.22
N VAL A 474 -7.19 13.54 27.27
CA VAL A 474 -5.94 14.31 27.16
C VAL A 474 -4.74 13.40 26.85
N SER A 475 -4.73 12.17 27.37
CA SER A 475 -3.70 11.15 27.03
C SER A 475 -3.90 10.53 25.64
N GLU A 476 -5.14 10.31 25.22
CA GLU A 476 -5.51 9.82 23.88
C GLU A 476 -5.25 10.92 22.83
N ARG A 477 -5.51 12.21 23.12
CA ARG A 477 -5.08 13.32 22.25
C ARG A 477 -3.56 13.45 22.12
N LYS A 478 -2.80 13.11 23.17
CA LYS A 478 -1.32 13.08 23.12
C LYS A 478 -0.78 11.87 22.34
N GLN A 479 -1.39 10.70 22.48
CA GLN A 479 -1.00 9.48 21.75
C GLN A 479 -1.49 9.43 20.30
N VAL A 480 -2.63 10.05 20.00
CA VAL A 480 -3.09 10.33 18.63
C VAL A 480 -2.14 11.34 17.98
N GLY A 481 -1.68 12.38 18.70
CA GLY A 481 -0.61 13.28 18.26
C GLY A 481 0.73 12.59 17.92
N ASP A 482 1.09 11.52 18.64
CA ASP A 482 2.30 10.74 18.36
C ASP A 482 2.11 9.75 17.18
N ALA A 483 0.88 9.27 16.90
CA ALA A 483 0.57 8.48 15.70
C ALA A 483 0.36 9.37 14.46
N GLU A 484 -0.19 10.57 14.65
CA GLU A 484 -0.19 11.70 13.73
C GLU A 484 1.24 12.11 13.39
N SER A 485 2.23 12.02 14.30
CA SER A 485 3.64 12.30 13.98
C SER A 485 4.28 11.31 12.98
N LEU A 486 3.81 10.06 12.93
CA LEU A 486 4.28 9.04 11.98
C LEU A 486 3.57 9.13 10.61
N PHE A 487 2.32 9.61 10.58
CA PHE A 487 1.55 9.84 9.36
C PHE A 487 1.83 11.22 8.74
N HIS A 488 1.98 12.26 9.57
CA HIS A 488 2.53 13.55 9.16
C HIS A 488 3.97 13.40 8.70
N ALA A 489 4.81 12.51 9.24
CA ALA A 489 6.13 12.26 8.65
C ALA A 489 6.06 11.76 7.19
N GLU A 490 5.00 11.05 6.79
CA GLU A 490 4.86 10.54 5.42
C GLU A 490 4.25 11.58 4.44
N GLN A 491 3.58 12.62 4.94
CA GLN A 491 3.08 13.77 4.15
C GLN A 491 3.94 15.06 4.27
N GLN A 492 4.60 15.30 5.41
CA GLN A 492 5.56 16.41 5.68
C GLN A 492 6.95 16.14 5.10
N LEU A 493 7.30 14.92 4.68
CA LEU A 493 8.49 14.73 3.83
C LEU A 493 8.37 15.42 2.44
N TRP A 494 7.22 16.06 2.18
CA TRP A 494 6.93 16.95 1.05
C TRP A 494 6.60 18.40 1.48
N ARG A 495 6.84 18.78 2.74
CA ARG A 495 6.75 20.16 3.25
C ARG A 495 7.91 20.44 4.20
N ASP A 496 8.79 21.36 3.80
CA ASP A 496 9.82 22.02 4.60
C ASP A 496 11.22 21.34 4.66
N GLU A 497 12.12 21.81 3.80
CA GLU A 497 13.39 22.39 4.26
C GLU A 497 13.53 23.72 3.50
N ASP A 498 13.25 24.83 4.18
CA ASP A 498 13.82 26.15 3.88
C ASP A 498 14.08 26.88 5.22
N VAL A 499 15.14 26.40 5.89
CA VAL A 499 16.16 27.18 6.63
C VAL A 499 17.51 26.51 6.41
#